data_AF-A0A9N9T5W1-F1
#
_entry.id   AF-A0A9N9T5W1-F1
#
_cell.length_a   1.000
_cell.length_b   1.000
_cell.length_c   1.000
_cell.angle_alpha   90.00
_cell.angle_beta   90.00
_cell.angle_gamma   90.00
#
_symmetry.space_group_name_H-M   'P 1'
#
loop_
_entity.id
_entity.type
_entity.pdbx_description
1 polymer ?
#
loop_
_entity_poly.entity_id
_entity_poly.type
_entity_poly.pdbx_seq_one_letter_code
_entity_poly.pdbx_strand_id
1 'polypeptide(L)'
;MIHGPCGTLHRSSPCMADGKSTKNFPKDFTNDTITTTDGYPIYCRRSPDNGGYSFNKNINNTDIDIDNSWVVPYSPLLSKTYNAYLLSLINIEFSRSVKSIKYICKYVHKGSDMAVFRIENTNVNAPPINKDDEITLYQI
;
A
#
# COMPACT_ATOMS: atom_id res chain seq x y z
N MET A 1 -6.36 11.89 2.77
CA MET A 1 -7.12 10.63 2.69
C MET A 1 -7.23 10.04 4.08
N ILE A 2 -8.34 9.39 4.42
CA ILE A 2 -8.55 8.75 5.73
C ILE A 2 -8.41 7.24 5.56
N HIS A 3 -7.59 6.60 6.39
CA HIS A 3 -7.53 5.14 6.47
C HIS A 3 -8.87 4.63 7.01
N GLY A 4 -9.44 3.61 6.36
CA GLY A 4 -10.63 2.95 6.88
C GLY A 4 -10.37 2.32 8.26
N PRO A 5 -11.42 2.09 9.05
CA PRO A 5 -11.26 1.42 10.34
C PRO A 5 -10.60 0.05 10.14
N CYS A 6 -9.69 -0.28 11.03
CA CYS A 6 -9.00 -1.57 11.06
C CYS A 6 -8.64 -1.92 12.50
N GLY A 7 -8.05 -3.08 12.71
CA GLY A 7 -7.71 -3.55 14.05
C GLY A 7 -8.94 -4.10 14.75
N THR A 8 -9.15 -3.66 16.00
CA THR A 8 -10.29 -4.06 16.82
C THR A 8 -11.61 -3.54 16.26
N LEU A 9 -11.60 -2.38 15.60
CA LEU A 9 -12.78 -1.75 15.01
C LEU A 9 -13.30 -2.52 13.79
N HIS A 10 -12.39 -3.15 13.02
CA HIS A 10 -12.76 -3.92 11.84
C HIS A 10 -11.67 -4.95 11.48
N ARG A 11 -11.83 -6.19 11.97
CA ARG A 11 -10.84 -7.26 11.81
C ARG A 11 -10.74 -7.83 10.40
N SER A 12 -11.79 -7.66 9.58
CA SER A 12 -11.84 -8.11 8.19
C SER A 12 -11.26 -7.11 7.19
N SER A 13 -10.70 -5.98 7.67
CA SER A 13 -10.06 -5.00 6.77
C SER A 13 -8.89 -5.63 6.01
N PRO A 14 -8.67 -5.30 4.72
CA PRO A 14 -7.59 -5.86 3.90
C PRO A 14 -6.18 -5.63 4.45
N CYS A 15 -6.02 -4.63 5.32
CA CYS A 15 -4.75 -4.33 5.97
C CYS A 15 -4.46 -5.21 7.21
N MET A 16 -5.35 -6.12 7.60
CA MET A 16 -5.19 -7.00 8.76
C MET A 16 -4.43 -8.29 8.39
N ALA A 17 -3.45 -8.66 9.20
CA ALA A 17 -2.76 -9.95 9.15
C ALA A 17 -2.46 -10.41 10.59
N ASP A 18 -2.67 -11.69 10.90
CA ASP A 18 -2.43 -12.28 12.23
C ASP A 18 -3.06 -11.47 13.40
N GLY A 19 -4.25 -10.91 13.16
CA GLY A 19 -4.98 -10.11 14.15
C GLY A 19 -4.40 -8.71 14.39
N LYS A 20 -3.36 -8.28 13.65
CA LYS A 20 -2.75 -6.94 13.74
C LYS A 20 -2.86 -6.20 12.41
N SER A 21 -2.93 -4.87 12.47
CA SER A 21 -2.88 -4.04 11.27
C SER A 21 -1.45 -4.03 10.71
N THR A 22 -1.26 -4.54 9.50
CA THR A 22 0.02 -4.51 8.78
C THR A 22 0.56 -3.11 8.53
N LYS A 23 -0.32 -2.10 8.61
CA LYS A 23 0.01 -0.69 8.37
C LYS A 23 0.18 0.11 9.67
N ASN A 24 -0.03 -0.53 10.84
CA ASN A 24 0.07 0.07 12.17
C ASN A 24 -0.78 1.34 12.29
N PHE A 25 -2.06 1.26 11.91
CA PHE A 25 -3.06 2.28 12.21
C PHE A 25 -3.87 1.89 13.46
N PRO A 26 -4.33 2.86 14.26
CA PRO A 26 -4.02 4.30 14.19
C PRO A 26 -2.54 4.62 14.48
N LYS A 27 -2.03 5.73 13.94
CA LYS A 27 -0.63 6.17 14.10
C LYS A 27 -0.48 7.13 15.28
N ASP A 28 0.64 7.05 15.99
CA ASP A 28 0.93 7.98 17.08
C ASP A 28 0.96 9.44 16.59
N PHE A 29 0.56 10.36 17.47
CA PHE A 29 0.67 11.79 17.21
C PHE A 29 2.12 12.27 17.24
N THR A 30 2.45 13.22 16.37
CA THR A 30 3.76 13.85 16.33
C THR A 30 3.60 15.28 15.85
N ASN A 31 4.13 16.25 16.61
CA ASN A 31 3.96 17.67 16.28
C ASN A 31 4.70 18.09 15.01
N ASP A 32 5.82 17.42 14.71
CA ASP A 32 6.69 17.72 13.58
C ASP A 32 7.02 16.47 12.76
N THR A 33 7.41 16.66 11.50
CA THR A 33 7.89 15.57 10.66
C THR A 33 9.34 15.24 11.03
N ILE A 34 9.60 14.02 11.50
CA ILE A 34 10.91 13.57 11.95
C ILE A 34 11.53 12.67 10.89
N THR A 35 12.75 12.99 10.47
CA THR A 35 13.52 12.12 9.58
C THR A 35 14.27 11.09 10.40
N THR A 36 13.93 9.81 10.28
CA THR A 36 14.62 8.72 10.99
C THR A 36 15.81 8.19 10.18
N THR A 37 16.81 7.65 10.86
CA THR A 37 17.97 6.98 10.25
C THR A 37 17.59 5.73 9.46
N ASP A 38 16.47 5.10 9.83
CA ASP A 38 15.95 3.89 9.18
C ASP A 38 15.24 4.14 7.84
N GLY A 39 15.17 5.40 7.40
CA GLY A 39 14.81 5.75 6.03
C GLY A 39 13.35 6.04 5.78
N TYR A 40 12.47 5.86 6.77
CA TYR A 40 11.07 6.27 6.67
C TYR A 40 10.82 7.50 7.54
N PRO A 41 10.38 8.63 6.96
CA PRO A 41 10.00 9.79 7.76
C PRO A 41 8.76 9.46 8.60
N ILE A 42 8.77 9.92 9.85
CA ILE A 42 7.57 9.98 10.69
C ILE A 42 6.91 11.31 10.38
N TYR A 43 5.78 11.27 9.67
CA TYR A 43 5.05 12.48 9.30
C TYR A 43 4.33 13.10 10.50
N CYS A 44 4.32 14.44 10.52
CA CYS A 44 3.53 15.22 11.47
C CYS A 44 2.05 14.79 11.49
N ARG A 45 1.53 14.53 12.69
CA ARG A 45 0.14 14.18 13.02
C ARG A 45 -0.21 14.91 14.30
N ARG A 46 -0.81 16.09 14.21
CA ARG A 46 -1.19 16.87 15.40
C ARG A 46 -2.43 16.27 16.06
N SER A 47 -2.42 16.15 17.38
CA SER A 47 -3.61 15.83 18.17
C SER A 47 -4.64 16.97 18.06
N PRO A 48 -5.93 16.72 18.33
CA PRO A 48 -6.96 17.77 18.37
C PRO A 48 -6.56 18.94 19.29
N ASP A 49 -5.94 18.65 20.44
CA ASP A 49 -5.47 19.68 21.39
C ASP A 49 -4.35 20.58 20.83
N ASN A 50 -3.55 20.08 19.89
CA ASN A 50 -2.46 20.81 19.24
C ASN A 50 -2.84 21.32 17.84
N GLY A 51 -4.12 21.66 17.63
CA GLY A 51 -4.62 22.18 16.36
C GLY A 51 -4.76 21.11 15.26
N GLY A 52 -4.86 19.84 15.65
CA GLY A 52 -5.34 18.76 14.81
C GLY A 52 -6.85 18.81 14.61
N TYR A 53 -7.35 17.98 13.69
CA TYR A 53 -8.78 17.89 13.39
C TYR A 53 -9.30 16.51 13.81
N SER A 54 -10.51 16.48 14.35
CA SER A 54 -11.27 15.26 14.57
C SER A 54 -12.71 15.43 14.10
N PHE A 55 -13.34 14.34 13.66
CA PHE A 55 -14.75 14.32 13.30
C PHE A 55 -15.34 12.93 13.53
N ASN A 56 -16.62 12.89 13.88
CA ASN A 56 -17.35 11.65 14.00
C ASN A 56 -17.80 11.15 12.62
N LYS A 57 -17.60 9.86 12.37
CA LYS A 57 -18.07 9.17 11.18
C LYS A 57 -18.83 7.91 11.57
N ASN A 58 -20.06 7.79 11.06
CA ASN A 58 -20.82 6.55 11.18
C ASN A 58 -20.26 5.50 10.22
N ILE A 59 -19.83 4.36 10.74
CA ILE A 59 -19.41 3.19 9.97
C ILE A 59 -20.09 1.96 10.56
N ASN A 60 -20.84 1.21 9.75
CA ASN A 60 -21.56 0.01 10.17
C ASN A 60 -22.44 0.24 11.42
N ASN A 61 -23.22 1.33 11.44
CA ASN A 61 -24.08 1.75 12.56
C ASN A 61 -23.33 2.05 13.87
N THR A 62 -22.01 2.24 13.81
CA THR A 62 -21.20 2.66 14.96
C THR A 62 -20.60 4.03 14.65
N ASP A 63 -20.77 4.97 15.57
CA ASP A 63 -20.11 6.27 15.48
C ASP A 63 -18.65 6.11 15.94
N ILE A 64 -17.73 6.44 15.05
CA ILE A 64 -16.29 6.36 15.28
C ILE A 64 -15.74 7.76 15.20
N ASP A 65 -15.04 8.19 16.25
CA ASP A 65 -14.27 9.43 16.22
C ASP A 65 -12.98 9.22 15.42
N ILE A 66 -12.83 9.99 14.35
CA ILE A 66 -11.68 9.92 13.45
C ILE A 66 -10.88 11.21 13.59
N ASP A 67 -9.66 11.05 14.07
CA ASP A 67 -8.66 12.12 14.19
C ASP A 67 -7.52 11.96 13.17
N ASN A 68 -6.51 12.82 13.29
CA ASN A 68 -5.31 12.80 12.44
C ASN A 68 -4.47 11.51 12.54
N SER A 69 -4.68 10.64 13.53
CA SER A 69 -3.99 9.34 13.64
C SER A 69 -4.36 8.40 12.49
N TRP A 70 -5.56 8.59 11.91
CA TRP A 70 -6.09 7.79 10.80
C TRP A 70 -5.74 8.35 9.42
N VAL A 71 -5.11 9.52 9.34
CA VAL A 71 -4.81 10.17 8.06
C VAL A 71 -3.72 9.41 7.31
N VAL A 72 -3.93 9.13 6.02
CA VAL A 72 -2.89 8.65 5.11
C VAL A 72 -2.26 9.88 4.45
N PRO A 73 -0.94 10.11 4.59
CA PRO A 73 -0.24 11.21 3.93
C PRO A 73 -0.46 11.18 2.42
N TYR A 74 -0.74 12.34 1.82
CA TYR A 74 -0.90 12.49 0.37
C TYR A 74 -0.47 13.91 -0.02
N SER A 75 -0.03 14.12 -1.28
CA SER A 75 0.17 15.49 -1.82
C SER A 75 -1.04 15.88 -2.65
N PRO A 76 -1.79 16.91 -2.23
CA PRO A 76 -2.91 17.43 -3.02
C PRO A 76 -2.48 17.85 -4.44
N LEU A 77 -1.28 18.41 -4.58
CA LEU A 77 -0.76 18.86 -5.87
C LEU A 77 -0.58 17.68 -6.83
N LEU A 78 0.12 16.64 -6.41
CA LEU A 78 0.34 15.45 -7.25
C LEU A 78 -0.97 14.71 -7.52
N SER A 79 -1.84 14.56 -6.50
CA SER A 79 -3.15 13.92 -6.68
C SER A 79 -4.02 14.67 -7.70
N LYS A 80 -3.93 16.00 -7.76
CA LYS A 80 -4.67 16.83 -8.72
C LYS A 80 -4.05 16.77 -10.12
N THR A 81 -2.72 16.86 -10.22
CA THR A 81 -2.01 16.85 -11.51
C THR A 81 -2.20 15.55 -12.28
N TYR A 82 -2.26 14.40 -11.60
CA TYR A 82 -2.32 13.09 -12.25
C TYR A 82 -3.73 12.48 -12.34
N ASN A 83 -4.81 13.26 -12.13
CA ASN A 83 -6.21 12.78 -12.13
C ASN A 83 -6.40 11.50 -11.28
N ALA A 84 -6.72 11.71 -10.00
CA ALA A 84 -6.81 10.75 -8.88
C ALA A 84 -7.51 9.38 -9.07
N TYR A 85 -7.97 9.00 -10.27
CA TYR A 85 -8.57 7.70 -10.59
C TYR A 85 -7.57 6.62 -11.03
N LEU A 86 -6.37 6.98 -11.51
CA LEU A 86 -5.37 6.00 -12.02
C LEU A 86 -4.15 5.79 -11.11
N LEU A 87 -4.01 6.58 -10.04
CA LEU A 87 -2.80 6.63 -9.19
C LEU A 87 -3.17 6.73 -7.70
N SER A 88 -3.94 5.76 -7.21
CA SER A 88 -4.24 5.60 -5.77
C SER A 88 -3.02 5.26 -4.90
N LEU A 89 -1.80 5.29 -5.46
CA LEU A 89 -0.57 4.79 -4.83
C LEU A 89 0.64 5.74 -4.99
N ILE A 90 0.45 7.07 -5.03
CA ILE A 90 1.62 7.98 -4.92
C ILE A 90 2.10 7.95 -3.46
N ASN A 91 2.99 6.99 -3.14
CA ASN A 91 3.75 6.98 -1.91
C ASN A 91 4.81 8.09 -2.01
N ILE A 92 4.54 9.23 -1.39
CA ILE A 92 5.56 10.28 -1.25
C ILE A 92 6.43 9.86 -0.08
N GLU A 93 7.63 9.40 -0.40
CA GLU A 93 8.64 9.03 0.59
C GLU A 93 9.75 10.07 0.56
N PHE A 94 10.00 10.70 1.71
CA PHE A 94 11.18 11.55 1.88
C PHE A 94 12.41 10.65 2.02
N SER A 95 13.20 10.58 0.95
CA SER A 95 14.35 9.69 0.85
C SER A 95 15.65 10.40 1.27
N ARG A 96 16.13 10.12 2.48
CA ARG A 96 17.47 10.56 2.96
C ARG A 96 18.40 9.39 3.28
N SER A 97 17.88 8.16 3.38
CA SER A 97 18.65 6.96 3.73
C SER A 97 18.96 6.10 2.51
N VAL A 98 20.08 5.39 2.56
CA VAL A 98 20.47 4.39 1.54
C VAL A 98 19.37 3.33 1.36
N LYS A 99 18.63 3.00 2.44
CA LYS A 99 17.48 2.09 2.40
C LYS A 99 16.35 2.62 1.50
N SER A 100 16.06 3.91 1.57
CA SER A 100 15.03 4.59 0.79
C SER A 100 15.41 4.68 -0.69
N ILE A 101 16.69 4.94 -0.99
CA ILE A 101 17.21 4.92 -2.36
C ILE A 101 17.14 3.50 -2.94
N LYS A 102 17.57 2.48 -2.17
CA LYS A 102 17.45 1.07 -2.56
C LYS A 102 15.99 0.71 -2.87
N TYR A 103 15.03 1.23 -2.10
CA TYR A 103 13.61 1.03 -2.35
C TYR A 103 13.20 1.62 -3.70
N ILE A 104 13.48 2.89 -3.98
CA ILE A 104 13.17 3.51 -5.29
C ILE A 104 13.79 2.70 -6.44
N CYS A 105 15.09 2.36 -6.34
CA CYS A 105 15.77 1.56 -7.35
C CYS A 105 15.11 0.19 -7.50
N LYS A 106 14.70 -0.48 -6.42
CA LYS A 106 13.97 -1.76 -6.51
C LYS A 106 12.67 -1.61 -7.30
N TYR A 107 11.92 -0.51 -7.11
CA TYR A 107 10.66 -0.30 -7.82
C TYR A 107 10.85 0.01 -9.30
N VAL A 108 11.85 0.82 -9.65
CA VAL A 108 12.19 1.10 -11.06
C VAL A 108 12.61 -0.18 -11.79
N HIS A 109 13.34 -1.07 -11.11
CA HIS A 109 13.88 -2.29 -11.71
C HIS A 109 13.05 -3.55 -11.39
N LYS A 110 11.85 -3.43 -10.80
CA LYS A 110 11.05 -4.59 -10.40
C LYS A 110 10.54 -5.40 -11.61
N GLY A 111 10.60 -4.84 -12.82
CA GLY A 111 10.00 -5.43 -14.01
C GLY A 111 8.47 -5.37 -13.93
N SER A 112 7.81 -5.56 -15.07
CA SER A 112 6.35 -5.72 -15.10
C SER A 112 5.96 -7.03 -14.43
N ASP A 113 4.78 -7.08 -13.79
CA ASP A 113 4.25 -8.34 -13.26
C ASP A 113 4.12 -9.36 -14.41
N MET A 114 4.83 -10.48 -14.28
CA MET A 114 4.83 -11.57 -15.25
C MET A 114 3.87 -12.66 -14.77
N ALA A 115 2.86 -12.96 -15.58
CA ALA A 115 2.00 -14.12 -15.36
C ALA A 115 2.53 -15.29 -16.22
N VAL A 116 2.83 -16.42 -15.58
CA VAL A 116 3.18 -17.66 -16.27
C VAL A 116 1.95 -18.54 -16.33
N PHE A 117 1.52 -18.92 -17.52
CA PHE A 117 0.41 -19.83 -17.73
C PHE A 117 0.93 -21.16 -18.29
N ARG A 118 0.46 -22.27 -17.72
CA ARG A 118 0.71 -23.62 -18.22
C ARG A 118 -0.51 -24.08 -19.00
N ILE A 119 -0.32 -24.44 -20.26
CA ILE A 119 -1.38 -25.04 -21.09
C ILE A 119 -1.16 -26.55 -21.05
N GLU A 120 -2.04 -27.26 -20.36
CA GLU A 120 -2.05 -28.73 -20.38
C GLU A 120 -3.02 -29.22 -21.45
N ASN A 121 -2.54 -30.07 -22.36
CA ASN A 121 -3.37 -30.71 -23.36
C ASN A 121 -4.01 -31.96 -22.75
N THR A 122 -5.32 -31.93 -22.51
CA THR A 122 -6.07 -33.05 -21.91
C THR A 122 -6.46 -34.13 -22.92
N ASN A 123 -6.10 -33.98 -24.20
CA ASN A 123 -6.39 -34.97 -25.23
C ASN A 123 -5.32 -36.06 -25.27
N VAL A 124 -5.69 -37.27 -24.84
CA VAL A 124 -4.87 -38.50 -24.89
C VAL A 124 -4.48 -38.91 -26.33
N ASN A 125 -5.12 -38.31 -27.34
CA ASN A 125 -4.88 -38.58 -28.77
C ASN A 125 -4.26 -37.39 -29.53
N ALA A 126 -3.77 -36.35 -28.84
CA ALA A 126 -3.15 -35.22 -29.51
C ALA A 126 -1.78 -35.61 -30.10
N PRO A 127 -1.40 -35.08 -31.29
CA PRO A 127 -0.07 -35.27 -31.84
C PRO A 127 0.99 -34.75 -30.86
N PRO A 128 2.21 -35.32 -30.87
CA PRO A 128 3.28 -34.93 -29.95
C PRO A 128 3.53 -33.42 -30.04
N ILE A 129 3.64 -32.80 -28.86
CA ILE A 129 3.91 -31.37 -28.69
C ILE A 129 5.11 -30.97 -29.54
N ASN A 130 4.96 -29.89 -30.29
CA ASN A 130 6.02 -29.34 -31.13
C ASN A 130 7.26 -29.03 -30.27
N LYS A 131 8.39 -29.68 -30.59
CA LYS A 131 9.65 -29.53 -29.84
C LYS A 131 10.29 -28.14 -30.01
N ASP A 132 9.80 -27.35 -30.96
CA ASP A 132 10.28 -25.99 -31.24
C ASP A 132 9.37 -24.90 -30.63
N ASP A 133 8.43 -25.28 -29.75
CA ASP A 133 7.58 -24.30 -29.07
C ASP A 133 8.33 -23.67 -27.89
N GLU A 134 8.81 -22.44 -28.08
CA GLU A 134 9.55 -21.64 -27.10
C GLU A 134 8.82 -21.51 -25.75
N ILE A 135 7.49 -21.69 -25.73
CA ILE A 135 6.67 -21.63 -24.53
C ILE A 135 6.95 -22.82 -23.59
N THR A 136 7.33 -23.99 -24.12
CA THR A 136 7.64 -25.18 -23.30
C THR A 136 8.95 -25.06 -22.53
N LEU A 137 9.88 -24.20 -22.99
CA LEU A 137 11.18 -23.99 -22.33
C LEU A 137 11.06 -23.29 -20.97
N TYR A 138 9.95 -22.60 -20.73
CA TYR A 138 9.69 -21.82 -19.50
C TYR A 138 8.63 -22.44 -18.58
N GLN A 139 8.19 -23.67 -18.86
CA GLN A 139 7.31 -24.42 -17.97
C GLN A 139 8.17 -25.16 -16.93
N ILE A 140 8.28 -24.58 -15.72
CA ILE A 140 8.91 -25.21 -14.53
C ILE A 140 7.97 -26.26 -13.94
#